data_AF-A0A1S2M7M7-F1
#
_entry.id   AF-A0A1S2M7M7-F1
#
_cell.length_a   1.000
_cell.length_b   1.000
_cell.length_c   1.000
_cell.angle_alpha   90.00
_cell.angle_beta   90.00
_cell.angle_gamma   90.00
#
_symmetry.space_group_name_H-M   'P 1'
#
loop_
_entity.id
_entity.type
_entity.pdbx_description
1 polymer ?
#
loop_
_entity_poly.entity_id
_entity_poly.type
_entity_poly.pdbx_seq_one_letter_code
_entity_poly.pdbx_strand_id
1 'polypeptide(L)'
;MESLQELKPKLHYKEVVLESECDIERLPSFDMIFFLLTPTQIGHKFFKKAVEEVFKVRKNSKTIFLAIDDCHRLDDEDVIKVTLELKASIKDIMKNPTVFKVSSYYASLHHQFERGQLTLEDLRRNREVMVPTQDGDMIMGKKLQGDHPAMLLELSKMEQLFELVQQFSSGIRNAGIDVAKKNWLVVGPDRTGKSLLTNLLQQSVGENNHFVENDIAEVDLGKYYDGMFVIFDLEWDKYSSYLEKICTSTVGSEKMIIVNKVDDFMFFDQSRDELLKEIKTKIQSYTSDPIYFVSASYYQQYIKLLQGEITVDDIIADPEIILVDPLNFPINKVRNKTELSQLLLDQSGFIQLLQQIGVMDDAREICRDEEIFSEYF
;
A
#
# COMPACT_ATOMS: atom_id res chain seq x y z
N MET A 1 8.87 22.60 17.66
CA MET A 1 7.48 22.11 17.49
C MET A 1 6.62 23.34 17.25
N GLU A 2 6.14 23.53 16.02
CA GLU A 2 5.17 24.58 15.72
C GLU A 2 3.79 24.15 16.25
N SER A 3 3.03 25.08 16.81
CA SER A 3 1.71 24.82 17.36
C SER A 3 0.66 24.62 16.26
N LEU A 4 -0.46 23.95 16.58
CA LEU A 4 -1.58 23.72 15.65
C LEU A 4 -2.16 25.04 15.06
N GLN A 5 -2.02 26.15 15.79
CA GLN A 5 -2.41 27.48 15.31
C GLN A 5 -1.49 28.01 14.21
N GLU A 6 -0.20 27.64 14.23
CA GLU A 6 0.80 28.02 13.23
C GLU A 6 0.71 27.16 11.96
N LEU A 7 0.20 25.93 12.08
CA LEU A 7 -0.01 25.00 10.96
C LEU A 7 -1.28 25.31 10.15
N LYS A 8 -2.32 25.85 10.78
CA LYS A 8 -3.62 26.16 10.16
C LYS A 8 -3.55 26.99 8.87
N PRO A 9 -2.76 28.07 8.79
CA PRO A 9 -2.64 28.86 7.56
C PRO A 9 -1.69 28.26 6.51
N LYS A 10 -0.84 27.28 6.90
CA LYS A 10 0.06 26.55 5.99
C LYS A 10 -0.62 25.32 5.37
N LEU A 11 -1.65 24.79 6.02
CA LEU A 11 -2.55 23.77 5.47
C LEU A 11 -3.55 24.47 4.56
N HIS A 12 -3.46 24.24 3.26
CA HIS A 12 -4.48 24.67 2.30
C HIS A 12 -5.77 23.86 2.49
N TYR A 13 -6.54 24.17 3.52
CA TYR A 13 -7.94 23.74 3.63
C TYR A 13 -8.75 24.51 2.59
N LYS A 14 -9.16 23.83 1.51
CA LYS A 14 -10.26 24.32 0.69
C LYS A 14 -11.53 23.75 1.32
N GLU A 15 -12.43 24.63 1.76
CA GLU A 15 -13.80 24.26 2.16
C GLU A 15 -14.40 23.37 1.06
N VAL A 16 -15.09 22.31 1.50
CA VAL A 16 -15.77 21.35 0.62
C VAL A 16 -16.78 22.11 -0.23
N VAL A 17 -16.51 22.19 -1.52
CA VAL A 17 -17.36 22.86 -2.50
C VAL A 17 -18.33 21.84 -3.08
N LEU A 18 -19.61 22.21 -3.19
CA LEU A 18 -20.70 21.41 -3.77
C LEU A 18 -20.30 20.79 -5.13
N GLU A 19 -20.87 19.62 -5.46
CA GLU A 19 -20.67 18.87 -6.73
C GLU A 19 -20.71 19.74 -8.01
N SER A 20 -21.42 20.87 -7.99
CA SER A 20 -21.56 21.79 -9.12
C SER A 20 -20.37 22.73 -9.35
N GLU A 21 -19.43 22.83 -8.41
CA GLU A 21 -18.35 23.84 -8.42
C GLU A 21 -16.94 23.22 -8.31
N CYS A 22 -16.86 21.89 -8.17
CA CYS A 22 -15.60 21.18 -8.06
C CYS A 22 -15.20 20.62 -9.44
N ASP A 23 -14.43 21.39 -10.21
CA ASP A 23 -13.72 20.84 -11.36
C ASP A 23 -12.62 19.91 -10.82
N ILE A 24 -12.98 18.63 -10.67
CA ILE A 24 -12.11 17.57 -10.13
C ILE A 24 -10.81 17.50 -10.92
N GLU A 25 -10.75 17.97 -12.17
CA GLU A 25 -9.53 17.99 -12.99
C GLU A 25 -8.54 19.10 -12.59
N ARG A 26 -9.01 20.17 -11.91
CA ARG A 26 -8.18 21.33 -11.52
C ARG A 26 -7.65 21.29 -10.09
N LEU A 27 -8.09 20.33 -9.29
CA LEU A 27 -7.56 20.15 -7.94
C LEU A 27 -6.11 19.64 -7.98
N PRO A 28 -5.21 20.10 -7.09
CA PRO A 28 -3.88 19.51 -6.98
C PRO A 28 -3.99 18.01 -6.63
N SER A 29 -2.97 17.22 -6.98
CA SER A 29 -2.87 15.81 -6.58
C SER A 29 -2.94 15.71 -5.06
N PHE A 30 -4.09 15.34 -4.49
CA PHE A 30 -4.22 15.20 -3.04
C PHE A 30 -3.79 13.80 -2.60
N ASP A 31 -3.05 13.73 -1.50
CA ASP A 31 -2.52 12.48 -0.92
C ASP A 31 -3.59 11.66 -0.17
N MET A 32 -4.69 12.30 0.27
CA MET A 32 -5.82 11.65 0.95
C MET A 32 -7.15 12.20 0.46
N ILE A 33 -8.12 11.30 0.24
CA ILE A 33 -9.49 11.67 -0.11
C ILE A 33 -10.42 11.16 1.00
N PHE A 34 -11.23 12.07 1.55
CA PHE A 34 -12.27 11.73 2.51
C PHE A 34 -13.63 11.88 1.83
N PHE A 35 -14.37 10.78 1.73
CA PHE A 35 -15.79 10.86 1.41
C PHE A 35 -16.56 11.01 2.71
N LEU A 36 -17.09 12.20 2.95
CA LEU A 36 -18.05 12.43 4.01
C LEU A 36 -19.45 12.11 3.46
N LEU A 37 -20.09 11.11 4.05
CA LEU A 37 -21.33 10.53 3.54
C LEU A 37 -22.40 10.62 4.61
N THR A 38 -23.55 11.18 4.24
CA THR A 38 -24.73 11.03 5.10
C THR A 38 -25.34 9.64 4.89
N PRO A 39 -25.98 9.04 5.92
CA PRO A 39 -26.51 7.68 5.81
C PRO A 39 -27.50 7.50 4.67
N THR A 40 -28.26 8.55 4.33
CA THR A 40 -29.26 8.55 3.25
C THR A 40 -28.66 8.53 1.84
N GLN A 41 -27.37 8.85 1.69
CA GLN A 41 -26.66 8.83 0.41
C GLN A 41 -26.04 7.46 0.08
N ILE A 42 -25.96 6.57 1.07
CA ILE A 42 -25.36 5.25 0.92
C ILE A 42 -26.29 4.35 0.10
N GLY A 43 -25.73 3.60 -0.85
CA GLY A 43 -26.50 2.79 -1.82
C GLY A 43 -27.01 3.58 -3.05
N HIS A 44 -26.89 4.91 -3.07
CA HIS A 44 -27.37 5.72 -4.19
C HIS A 44 -26.46 5.58 -5.42
N LYS A 45 -27.04 5.41 -6.61
CA LYS A 45 -26.28 5.19 -7.88
C LYS A 45 -25.32 6.35 -8.21
N PHE A 46 -25.68 7.57 -7.80
CA PHE A 46 -24.84 8.75 -7.98
C PHE A 46 -23.57 8.70 -7.12
N PHE A 47 -23.66 8.22 -5.87
CA PHE A 47 -22.49 8.03 -5.01
C PHE A 47 -21.50 7.06 -5.63
N LYS A 48 -21.96 5.89 -6.11
CA LYS A 48 -21.08 4.91 -6.76
C LYS A 48 -20.35 5.52 -7.96
N LYS A 49 -21.05 6.29 -8.80
CA LYS A 49 -20.46 6.99 -9.94
C LYS A 49 -19.46 8.06 -9.53
N ALA A 50 -19.76 8.85 -8.50
CA ALA A 50 -18.84 9.88 -8.01
C ALA A 50 -17.55 9.26 -7.47
N VAL A 51 -17.66 8.15 -6.73
CA VAL A 51 -16.50 7.37 -6.30
C VAL A 51 -15.73 6.83 -7.52
N GLU A 52 -16.39 6.15 -8.45
CA GLU A 52 -15.75 5.64 -9.68
C GLU A 52 -15.05 6.73 -10.49
N GLU A 53 -15.64 7.92 -10.60
CA GLU A 53 -15.09 9.06 -11.31
C GLU A 53 -13.85 9.62 -10.61
N VAL A 54 -13.92 9.81 -9.28
CA VAL A 54 -12.76 10.18 -8.47
C VAL A 54 -11.65 9.15 -8.64
N PHE A 55 -11.95 7.85 -8.57
CA PHE A 55 -10.96 6.78 -8.78
C PHE A 55 -10.38 6.78 -10.21
N LYS A 56 -11.19 7.07 -11.22
CA LYS A 56 -10.76 7.11 -12.62
C LYS A 56 -9.83 8.29 -12.90
N VAL A 57 -10.14 9.45 -12.35
CA VAL A 57 -9.36 10.69 -12.50
C VAL A 57 -8.15 10.68 -11.57
N ARG A 58 -8.26 10.05 -10.39
CA ARG A 58 -7.26 10.04 -9.32
C ARG A 58 -6.75 8.62 -9.05
N LYS A 59 -6.25 7.95 -10.09
CA LYS A 59 -5.67 6.59 -9.99
C LYS A 59 -4.57 6.45 -8.90
N ASN A 60 -3.95 7.56 -8.49
CA ASN A 60 -2.87 7.63 -7.52
C ASN A 60 -3.28 8.20 -6.15
N SER A 61 -4.57 8.39 -5.85
CA SER A 61 -4.97 8.83 -4.49
C SER A 61 -4.71 7.70 -3.48
N LYS A 62 -3.71 7.92 -2.61
CA LYS A 62 -3.02 6.91 -1.78
C LYS A 62 -3.85 6.32 -0.65
N THR A 63 -4.77 7.07 -0.06
CA THR A 63 -5.72 6.49 0.90
C THR A 63 -7.05 7.21 0.85
N ILE A 64 -8.10 6.40 0.74
CA ILE A 64 -9.47 6.89 0.67
C ILE A 64 -10.17 6.41 1.94
N PHE A 65 -10.61 7.37 2.73
CA PHE A 65 -11.36 7.11 3.94
C PHE A 65 -12.81 7.47 3.73
N LEU A 66 -13.69 6.65 4.27
CA LEU A 66 -15.12 6.91 4.25
C LEU A 66 -15.51 7.31 5.66
N ALA A 67 -16.14 8.46 5.79
CA ALA A 67 -16.68 8.93 7.04
C ALA A 67 -18.20 8.96 6.89
N ILE A 68 -18.90 8.12 7.66
CA ILE A 68 -20.35 8.21 7.79
C ILE A 68 -20.60 9.36 8.77
N ASP A 69 -21.12 10.46 8.26
CA ASP A 69 -21.55 11.60 9.06
C ASP A 69 -22.93 11.33 9.67
N ASP A 70 -23.35 12.17 10.61
CA ASP A 70 -24.66 12.07 11.27
C ASP A 70 -24.91 10.74 12.02
N CYS A 71 -23.86 9.97 12.35
CA CYS A 71 -24.01 8.73 13.11
C CYS A 71 -24.68 8.94 14.48
N HIS A 72 -24.65 10.15 15.04
CA HIS A 72 -25.31 10.50 16.30
C HIS A 72 -26.85 10.35 16.25
N ARG A 73 -27.44 10.25 15.05
CA ARG A 73 -28.89 10.08 14.84
C ARG A 73 -29.31 8.62 14.66
N LEU A 74 -28.35 7.72 14.50
CA LEU A 74 -28.58 6.30 14.26
C LEU A 74 -28.35 5.51 15.54
N ASP A 75 -29.08 4.42 15.70
CA ASP A 75 -28.74 3.41 16.71
C ASP A 75 -27.60 2.50 16.23
N ASP A 76 -27.07 1.68 17.14
CA ASP A 76 -25.92 0.82 16.82
C ASP A 76 -26.23 -0.19 15.70
N GLU A 77 -27.47 -0.70 15.63
CA GLU A 77 -27.89 -1.66 14.60
C GLU A 77 -27.94 -1.00 13.21
N ASP A 78 -28.52 0.20 13.11
CA ASP A 78 -28.58 0.99 11.90
C ASP A 78 -27.19 1.41 11.44
N VAL A 79 -26.31 1.81 12.36
CA VAL A 79 -24.92 2.14 12.04
C VAL A 79 -24.20 0.92 11.45
N ILE A 80 -24.39 -0.28 12.00
CA ILE A 80 -23.81 -1.51 11.46
C ILE A 80 -24.35 -1.78 10.05
N LYS A 81 -25.67 -1.68 9.87
CA LYS A 81 -26.33 -1.90 8.59
C LYS A 81 -25.81 -0.95 7.50
N VAL A 82 -25.76 0.35 7.79
CA VAL A 82 -25.26 1.38 6.88
C VAL A 82 -23.78 1.15 6.54
N THR A 83 -22.97 0.73 7.53
CA THR A 83 -21.56 0.39 7.30
C THR A 83 -21.41 -0.80 6.35
N LEU A 84 -22.21 -1.85 6.53
CA LEU A 84 -22.19 -3.04 5.67
C LEU A 84 -22.66 -2.71 4.25
N GLU A 85 -23.71 -1.91 4.12
CA GLU A 85 -24.24 -1.47 2.83
C GLU A 85 -23.23 -0.61 2.06
N LEU A 86 -22.55 0.31 2.74
CA LEU A 86 -21.46 1.09 2.16
C LEU A 86 -20.35 0.18 1.66
N LYS A 87 -19.86 -0.75 2.50
CA LYS A 87 -18.81 -1.71 2.12
C LYS A 87 -19.21 -2.56 0.92
N ALA A 88 -20.46 -3.01 0.85
CA ALA A 88 -20.97 -3.78 -0.27
C ALA A 88 -21.03 -2.95 -1.56
N SER A 89 -21.45 -1.68 -1.47
CA SER A 89 -21.67 -0.79 -2.62
C SER A 89 -20.39 -0.46 -3.39
N ILE A 90 -19.24 -0.45 -2.70
CA ILE A 90 -17.93 -0.09 -3.28
C ILE A 90 -16.95 -1.25 -3.33
N LYS A 91 -17.38 -2.48 -3.02
CA LYS A 91 -16.50 -3.66 -2.94
C LYS A 91 -15.72 -3.91 -4.23
N ASP A 92 -16.33 -3.62 -5.38
CA ASP A 92 -15.71 -3.79 -6.69
C ASP A 92 -14.73 -2.66 -7.04
N ILE A 93 -14.81 -1.54 -6.31
CA ILE A 93 -13.98 -0.35 -6.52
C ILE A 93 -12.79 -0.35 -5.55
N MET A 94 -13.01 -0.73 -4.28
CA MET A 94 -12.00 -0.75 -3.24
C MET A 94 -12.07 -2.04 -2.42
N LYS A 95 -10.92 -2.74 -2.32
CA LYS A 95 -10.76 -3.87 -1.41
C LYS A 95 -10.55 -3.36 0.01
N ASN A 96 -11.44 -3.71 0.94
CA ASN A 96 -11.37 -3.40 2.38
C ASN A 96 -11.31 -1.90 2.75
N PRO A 97 -12.37 -1.12 2.47
CA PRO A 97 -12.42 0.29 2.85
C PRO A 97 -12.42 0.49 4.38
N THR A 98 -11.64 1.47 4.83
CA THR A 98 -11.69 1.97 6.22
C THR A 98 -12.86 2.94 6.36
N VAL A 99 -13.78 2.64 7.29
CA VAL A 99 -15.00 3.42 7.53
C VAL A 99 -14.98 3.99 8.94
N PHE A 100 -14.99 5.31 9.05
CA PHE A 100 -15.17 6.03 10.30
C PHE A 100 -16.63 6.39 10.50
N LYS A 101 -17.04 6.39 11.77
CA LYS A 101 -18.36 6.80 12.21
C LYS A 101 -18.18 8.12 12.95
N VAL A 102 -18.63 9.21 12.35
CA VAL A 102 -18.35 10.55 12.86
C VAL A 102 -19.63 11.39 12.96
N SER A 103 -19.51 12.53 13.64
CA SER A 103 -20.54 13.57 13.67
C SER A 103 -19.88 14.93 13.51
N SER A 104 -19.86 15.46 12.28
CA SER A 104 -19.36 16.80 11.97
C SER A 104 -20.16 17.87 12.72
N TYR A 105 -21.45 17.61 12.94
CA TYR A 105 -22.35 18.43 13.72
C TYR A 105 -21.88 18.61 15.17
N TYR A 106 -21.59 17.52 15.88
CA TYR A 106 -21.12 17.60 17.27
C TYR A 106 -19.73 18.24 17.39
N ALA A 107 -18.82 17.96 16.46
CA ALA A 107 -17.52 18.63 16.40
C ALA A 107 -17.66 20.15 16.19
N SER A 108 -18.58 20.56 15.32
CA SER A 108 -18.87 21.98 15.05
C SER A 108 -19.45 22.68 16.29
N LEU A 109 -20.42 22.07 16.96
CA LEU A 109 -21.00 22.62 18.19
C LEU A 109 -19.98 22.79 19.30
N HIS A 110 -19.11 21.78 19.50
CA HIS A 110 -18.01 21.87 20.46
C HIS A 110 -17.09 23.06 20.15
N HIS A 111 -16.63 23.20 18.90
CA HIS A 111 -15.75 24.30 18.52
C HIS A 111 -16.39 25.69 18.63
N GLN A 112 -17.68 25.80 18.33
CA GLN A 112 -18.40 27.07 18.51
C GLN A 112 -18.56 27.42 20.00
N PHE A 113 -18.80 26.42 20.85
CA PHE A 113 -18.87 26.60 22.30
C PHE A 113 -17.51 27.04 22.89
N GLU A 114 -16.42 26.36 22.54
CA GLU A 114 -15.05 26.71 22.97
C GLU A 114 -14.63 28.12 22.56
N ARG A 115 -15.11 28.59 21.40
CA ARG A 115 -14.84 29.96 20.91
C ARG A 115 -15.77 31.01 21.52
N GLY A 116 -16.68 30.63 22.42
CA GLY A 116 -17.69 31.52 22.99
C GLY A 116 -18.74 32.00 21.99
N GLN A 117 -18.85 31.37 20.82
CA GLN A 117 -19.84 31.69 19.79
C GLN A 117 -21.21 31.07 20.11
N LEU A 118 -21.22 30.07 20.99
CA LEU A 118 -22.41 29.32 21.39
C LEU A 118 -22.41 29.19 22.91
N THR A 119 -23.53 29.52 23.55
CA THR A 119 -23.67 29.41 25.01
C THR A 119 -24.28 28.07 25.42
N LEU A 120 -24.18 27.71 26.69
CA LEU A 120 -24.84 26.52 27.22
C LEU A 120 -26.36 26.58 27.01
N GLU A 121 -26.96 27.78 27.12
CA GLU A 121 -28.40 27.92 26.86
C GLU A 121 -28.78 27.69 25.40
N ASP A 122 -27.89 28.01 24.46
CA ASP A 122 -28.12 27.70 23.05
C ASP A 122 -28.09 26.19 22.81
N LEU A 123 -27.14 25.47 23.41
CA LEU A 123 -27.11 24.00 23.40
C LEU A 123 -28.35 23.39 24.06
N ARG A 124 -28.81 23.94 25.18
CA ARG A 124 -30.02 23.48 25.90
C ARG A 124 -31.31 23.69 25.11
N ARG A 125 -31.34 24.65 24.17
CA ARG A 125 -32.49 24.85 23.27
C ARG A 125 -32.48 23.87 22.11
N ASN A 126 -31.31 23.31 21.81
CA ASN A 126 -31.12 22.37 20.72
C ASN A 126 -31.53 20.96 21.14
N ARG A 127 -32.59 20.43 20.52
CA ARG A 127 -33.12 19.09 20.84
C ARG A 127 -32.34 17.96 20.18
N GLU A 128 -31.46 18.27 19.25
CA GLU A 128 -30.63 17.26 18.58
C GLU A 128 -29.37 16.94 19.38
N VAL A 129 -29.04 17.77 20.38
CA VAL A 129 -27.88 17.54 21.26
C VAL A 129 -28.27 16.58 22.36
N MET A 130 -27.76 15.35 22.23
CA MET A 130 -27.93 14.29 23.22
C MET A 130 -26.57 13.80 23.69
N VAL A 131 -26.38 13.78 25.01
CA VAL A 131 -25.14 13.34 25.65
C VAL A 131 -25.46 12.12 26.53
N PRO A 132 -24.70 11.02 26.46
CA PRO A 132 -24.91 9.89 27.35
C PRO A 132 -24.41 10.20 28.76
N THR A 133 -25.13 9.70 29.75
CA THR A 133 -24.70 9.70 31.16
C THR A 133 -23.86 8.45 31.45
N GLN A 134 -23.23 8.41 32.64
CA GLN A 134 -22.46 7.23 33.08
C GLN A 134 -23.30 5.95 33.16
N ASP A 135 -24.61 6.09 33.38
CA ASP A 135 -25.57 4.98 33.45
C ASP A 135 -26.09 4.57 32.06
N GLY A 136 -25.64 5.22 30.98
CA GLY A 136 -26.04 4.94 29.60
C GLY A 136 -27.30 5.68 29.14
N ASP A 137 -28.00 6.39 30.03
CA ASP A 137 -29.16 7.21 29.67
C ASP A 137 -28.76 8.48 28.91
N MET A 138 -29.54 8.86 27.90
CA MET A 138 -29.32 10.08 27.13
C MET A 138 -29.95 11.30 27.80
N ILE A 139 -29.17 12.36 27.98
CA ILE A 139 -29.61 13.66 28.50
C ILE A 139 -29.61 14.72 27.41
N MET A 140 -30.61 15.61 27.48
CA MET A 140 -30.83 16.66 26.50
C MET A 140 -31.46 17.90 27.15
N GLY A 141 -31.40 19.01 26.45
CA GLY A 141 -32.04 20.25 26.85
C GLY A 141 -31.60 20.72 28.24
N LYS A 142 -32.55 21.11 29.10
CA LYS A 142 -32.25 21.65 30.45
C LYS A 142 -31.40 20.74 31.34
N LYS A 143 -31.31 19.44 31.04
CA LYS A 143 -30.46 18.48 31.77
C LYS A 143 -28.97 18.62 31.43
N LEU A 144 -28.62 19.31 30.34
CA LEU A 144 -27.24 19.59 29.98
C LEU A 144 -26.59 20.54 31.00
N GLN A 145 -25.42 20.18 31.51
CA GLN A 145 -24.62 20.93 32.48
C GLN A 145 -23.37 21.51 31.79
N GLY A 146 -22.56 22.29 32.51
CA GLY A 146 -21.46 23.06 31.93
C GLY A 146 -20.27 22.23 31.43
N ASP A 147 -20.14 20.99 31.90
CA ASP A 147 -19.12 20.00 31.53
C ASP A 147 -19.52 19.14 30.32
N HIS A 148 -20.82 18.92 30.09
CA HIS A 148 -21.30 18.10 28.98
C HIS A 148 -20.92 18.61 27.56
N PRO A 149 -20.80 19.92 27.29
CA PRO A 149 -20.34 20.42 25.99
C PRO A 149 -18.93 19.95 25.61
N ALA A 150 -18.07 19.65 26.58
CA ALA A 150 -16.75 19.08 26.32
C ALA A 150 -16.84 17.66 25.74
N MET A 151 -17.85 16.88 26.15
CA MET A 151 -18.09 15.52 25.66
C MET A 151 -18.50 15.46 24.19
N LEU A 152 -18.98 16.57 23.62
CA LEU A 152 -19.39 16.61 22.21
C LEU A 152 -18.24 16.31 21.25
N LEU A 153 -17.00 16.66 21.62
CA LEU A 153 -15.83 16.33 20.81
C LEU A 153 -15.58 14.82 20.78
N GLU A 154 -15.62 14.17 21.94
CA GLU A 154 -15.45 12.71 22.05
C GLU A 154 -16.57 11.97 21.29
N LEU A 155 -17.82 12.41 21.47
CA LEU A 155 -18.98 11.85 20.78
C LEU A 155 -18.93 12.05 19.26
N SER A 156 -18.22 13.09 18.79
CA SER A 156 -18.03 13.33 17.36
C SER A 156 -17.12 12.29 16.70
N LYS A 157 -16.22 11.66 17.48
CA LYS A 157 -15.16 10.75 17.01
C LYS A 157 -14.25 11.34 15.93
N MET A 158 -14.28 12.67 15.73
CA MET A 158 -13.45 13.36 14.73
C MET A 158 -11.98 13.38 15.14
N GLU A 159 -11.66 13.24 16.43
CA GLU A 159 -10.27 13.12 16.90
C GLU A 159 -9.57 11.90 16.31
N GLN A 160 -10.25 10.77 16.19
CA GLN A 160 -9.69 9.55 15.58
C GLN A 160 -9.31 9.79 14.10
N LEU A 161 -10.14 10.55 13.39
CA LEU A 161 -9.87 10.93 12.01
C LEU A 161 -8.69 11.91 11.93
N PHE A 162 -8.60 12.84 12.88
CA PHE A 162 -7.50 13.80 12.96
C PHE A 162 -6.15 13.15 13.27
N GLU A 163 -6.09 12.25 14.26
CA GLU A 163 -4.89 11.50 14.62
C GLU A 163 -4.36 10.71 13.41
N LEU A 164 -5.27 10.09 12.67
CA LEU A 164 -4.90 9.30 11.50
C LEU A 164 -4.39 10.17 10.34
N VAL A 165 -5.02 11.32 10.08
CA VAL A 165 -4.51 12.31 9.12
C VAL A 165 -3.13 12.83 9.53
N GLN A 166 -2.91 13.05 10.84
CA GLN A 166 -1.62 13.48 11.35
C GLN A 166 -0.54 12.41 11.18
N GLN A 167 -0.83 11.16 11.53
CA GLN A 167 0.09 10.04 11.34
C GLN A 167 0.49 9.92 9.87
N PHE A 168 -0.48 9.93 8.97
CA PHE A 168 -0.23 9.89 7.53
C PHE A 168 0.61 11.09 7.05
N SER A 169 0.24 12.30 7.45
CA SER A 169 0.97 13.53 7.09
C SER A 169 2.39 13.56 7.65
N SER A 170 2.61 12.97 8.83
CA SER A 170 3.94 12.81 9.42
C SER A 170 4.76 11.76 8.68
N GLY A 171 4.12 10.67 8.22
CA GLY A 171 4.79 9.61 7.50
C GLY A 171 5.27 9.97 6.12
N ILE A 172 4.49 10.76 5.39
CA ILE A 172 4.93 11.34 4.12
C ILE A 172 6.14 12.25 4.34
N ARG A 173 6.09 13.11 5.36
CA ARG A 173 7.17 14.06 5.66
C ARG A 173 8.47 13.37 6.11
N ASN A 174 8.36 12.34 6.94
CA ASN A 174 9.51 11.68 7.54
C ASN A 174 10.19 10.68 6.60
N ALA A 175 9.48 10.16 5.60
CA ALA A 175 10.01 9.12 4.73
C ALA A 175 10.76 9.66 3.50
N GLY A 176 10.67 10.95 3.18
CA GLY A 176 11.21 11.49 1.93
C GLY A 176 10.62 10.81 0.68
N ILE A 177 9.46 10.17 0.86
CA ILE A 177 8.81 9.33 -0.12
C ILE A 177 8.20 10.19 -1.23
N ASP A 178 8.54 9.86 -2.48
CA ASP A 178 7.93 10.49 -3.63
C ASP A 178 6.48 10.01 -3.76
N VAL A 179 5.56 10.91 -3.40
CA VAL A 179 4.12 10.65 -3.43
C VAL A 179 3.55 10.54 -4.85
N ALA A 180 4.28 10.94 -5.88
CA ALA A 180 3.85 10.72 -7.26
C ALA A 180 4.02 9.26 -7.71
N LYS A 181 4.82 8.47 -6.96
CA LYS A 181 5.18 7.09 -7.28
C LYS A 181 4.46 6.08 -6.36
N LYS A 182 4.38 4.83 -6.80
CA LYS A 182 4.00 3.69 -5.94
C LYS A 182 5.23 3.31 -5.10
N ASN A 183 5.12 3.39 -3.78
CA ASN A 183 6.22 3.21 -2.84
C ASN A 183 6.13 1.83 -2.20
N TRP A 184 7.14 1.02 -2.43
CA TRP A 184 7.23 -0.34 -1.93
C TRP A 184 8.25 -0.41 -0.82
N LEU A 185 7.83 -0.96 0.32
CA LEU A 185 8.78 -1.33 1.35
C LEU A 185 9.44 -2.65 0.98
N VAL A 186 10.76 -2.71 0.99
CA VAL A 186 11.51 -3.95 0.80
C VAL A 186 12.11 -4.37 2.13
N VAL A 187 11.69 -5.54 2.62
CA VAL A 187 12.19 -6.14 3.85
C VAL A 187 12.73 -7.54 3.57
N GLY A 188 13.76 -7.93 4.30
CA GLY A 188 14.32 -9.28 4.25
C GLY A 188 15.46 -9.41 5.26
N PRO A 189 15.76 -10.64 5.72
CA PRO A 189 16.97 -10.92 6.50
C PRO A 189 18.23 -10.52 5.75
N ASP A 190 19.32 -10.32 6.50
CA ASP A 190 20.63 -10.03 5.93
C ASP A 190 21.07 -11.12 4.96
N ARG A 191 21.81 -10.71 3.92
CA ARG A 191 22.42 -11.61 2.90
C ARG A 191 21.44 -12.41 2.05
N THR A 192 20.14 -12.11 2.08
CA THR A 192 19.14 -12.67 1.16
C THR A 192 19.19 -12.10 -0.26
N GLY A 193 20.05 -11.10 -0.50
CA GLY A 193 20.14 -10.40 -1.78
C GLY A 193 19.15 -9.24 -1.93
N LYS A 194 18.56 -8.78 -0.81
CA LYS A 194 17.66 -7.61 -0.71
C LYS A 194 18.11 -6.45 -1.59
N SER A 195 19.33 -5.94 -1.39
CA SER A 195 19.81 -4.75 -2.10
C SER A 195 20.02 -4.95 -3.60
N LEU A 196 20.42 -6.15 -4.02
CA LEU A 196 20.50 -6.47 -5.45
C LEU A 196 19.11 -6.47 -6.08
N LEU A 197 18.14 -7.12 -5.43
CA LEU A 197 16.75 -7.18 -5.87
C LEU A 197 16.11 -5.79 -5.98
N THR A 198 16.30 -4.94 -4.97
CA THR A 198 15.84 -3.54 -4.98
C THR A 198 16.39 -2.78 -6.17
N ASN A 199 17.70 -2.87 -6.43
CA ASN A 199 18.35 -2.17 -7.53
C ASN A 199 17.81 -2.65 -8.88
N LEU A 200 17.66 -3.96 -9.07
CA LEU A 200 17.12 -4.53 -10.30
C LEU A 200 15.65 -4.12 -10.51
N LEU A 201 14.83 -4.14 -9.47
CA LEU A 201 13.44 -3.66 -9.53
C LEU A 201 13.38 -2.16 -9.87
N GLN A 202 14.23 -1.35 -9.25
CA GLN A 202 14.26 0.10 -9.51
C GLN A 202 14.70 0.42 -10.94
N GLN A 203 15.64 -0.36 -11.49
CA GLN A 203 16.07 -0.26 -12.90
C GLN A 203 14.97 -0.71 -13.86
N SER A 204 14.25 -1.80 -13.54
CA SER A 204 13.35 -2.44 -14.50
C SER A 204 11.94 -1.85 -14.56
N VAL A 205 11.49 -1.14 -13.52
CA VAL A 205 10.09 -0.69 -13.40
C VAL A 205 9.92 0.79 -13.78
N GLY A 206 11.04 1.49 -14.05
CA GLY A 206 11.06 2.89 -14.45
C GLY A 206 10.64 3.86 -13.33
N GLU A 207 10.29 5.09 -13.71
CA GLU A 207 10.07 6.18 -12.74
C GLU A 207 8.80 6.05 -11.90
N ASN A 208 7.87 5.15 -12.24
CA ASN A 208 6.54 5.09 -11.59
C ASN A 208 6.54 4.35 -10.24
N ASN A 209 7.59 3.58 -9.94
CA ASN A 209 7.71 2.84 -8.69
C ASN A 209 8.99 3.26 -7.96
N HIS A 210 8.90 3.32 -6.64
CA HIS A 210 10.03 3.58 -5.77
C HIS A 210 10.14 2.48 -4.70
N PHE A 211 11.32 1.90 -4.55
CA PHE A 211 11.58 0.83 -3.60
C PHE A 211 12.48 1.35 -2.47
N VAL A 212 12.06 1.13 -1.22
CA VAL A 212 12.79 1.57 -0.02
C VAL A 212 13.13 0.36 0.83
N GLU A 213 14.42 0.15 1.07
CA GLU A 213 14.89 -0.91 1.97
C GLU A 213 14.78 -0.45 3.43
N ASN A 214 14.23 -1.30 4.29
CA ASN A 214 14.42 -1.20 5.74
C ASN A 214 14.71 -2.58 6.34
N ASP A 215 15.19 -2.57 7.57
CA ASP A 215 15.23 -3.75 8.43
C ASP A 215 13.95 -3.82 9.26
N ILE A 216 13.52 -5.02 9.63
CA ILE A 216 12.25 -5.20 10.35
C ILE A 216 12.26 -4.65 11.78
N ALA A 217 13.43 -4.56 12.41
CA ALA A 217 13.56 -3.87 13.69
C ALA A 217 13.15 -2.39 13.59
N GLU A 218 13.20 -1.85 12.36
CA GLU A 218 12.85 -0.50 11.97
C GLU A 218 11.74 -0.50 10.90
N VAL A 219 10.78 -1.45 10.94
CA VAL A 219 9.49 -1.20 10.25
C VAL A 219 8.87 -0.01 10.97
N ASP A 220 9.24 1.16 10.50
CA ASP A 220 8.79 2.43 11.03
C ASP A 220 7.32 2.53 10.67
N LEU A 221 6.46 2.14 11.62
CA LEU A 221 5.00 2.27 11.53
C LEU A 221 4.59 3.72 11.23
N GLY A 222 5.51 4.67 11.41
CA GLY A 222 5.34 6.05 11.00
C GLY A 222 5.45 6.30 9.50
N LYS A 223 6.01 5.40 8.67
CA LYS A 223 6.23 5.62 7.23
C LYS A 223 5.16 4.92 6.38
N TYR A 224 4.69 5.61 5.34
CA TYR A 224 3.64 5.14 4.45
C TYR A 224 4.21 4.37 3.25
N TYR A 225 3.70 3.16 2.99
CA TYR A 225 4.04 2.34 1.82
C TYR A 225 2.77 1.79 1.17
N ASP A 226 2.74 1.77 -0.16
CA ASP A 226 1.64 1.22 -0.96
C ASP A 226 1.58 -0.32 -0.91
N GLY A 227 2.71 -0.96 -0.63
CA GLY A 227 2.82 -2.40 -0.40
C GLY A 227 4.20 -2.81 0.08
N MET A 228 4.41 -4.12 0.23
CA MET A 228 5.65 -4.68 0.77
C MET A 228 6.18 -5.86 -0.03
N PHE A 229 7.48 -5.87 -0.25
CA PHE A 229 8.27 -6.98 -0.76
C PHE A 229 8.96 -7.65 0.42
N VAL A 230 8.66 -8.94 0.64
CA VAL A 230 9.28 -9.73 1.70
C VAL A 230 10.23 -10.74 1.06
N ILE A 231 11.53 -10.55 1.25
CA ILE A 231 12.58 -11.32 0.57
C ILE A 231 13.19 -12.34 1.54
N PHE A 232 13.29 -13.58 1.08
CA PHE A 232 14.00 -14.69 1.69
C PHE A 232 14.97 -15.32 0.69
N ASP A 233 15.84 -16.21 1.14
CA ASP A 233 16.56 -17.15 0.27
C ASP A 233 15.96 -18.57 0.39
N LEU A 234 16.59 -19.58 -0.23
CA LEU A 234 16.13 -20.97 -0.16
C LEU A 234 16.17 -21.56 1.26
N GLU A 235 16.95 -20.98 2.18
CA GLU A 235 17.00 -21.35 3.61
C GLU A 235 15.98 -20.55 4.45
N TRP A 236 14.82 -20.23 3.86
CA TRP A 236 13.78 -19.40 4.46
C TRP A 236 13.26 -19.92 5.81
N ASP A 237 13.37 -21.22 6.08
CA ASP A 237 12.86 -21.87 7.29
C ASP A 237 13.55 -21.38 8.56
N LYS A 238 14.84 -21.00 8.44
CA LYS A 238 15.60 -20.30 9.49
C LYS A 238 14.95 -18.97 9.89
N TYR A 239 14.13 -18.41 9.01
CA TYR A 239 13.44 -17.14 9.15
C TYR A 239 11.90 -17.29 9.16
N SER A 240 11.37 -18.48 9.44
CA SER A 240 9.92 -18.71 9.54
C SER A 240 9.24 -17.79 10.56
N SER A 241 9.86 -17.57 11.72
CA SER A 241 9.39 -16.62 12.75
C SER A 241 9.39 -15.17 12.28
N TYR A 242 10.28 -14.82 11.35
CA TYR A 242 10.34 -13.50 10.73
C TYR A 242 9.13 -13.27 9.81
N LEU A 243 8.77 -14.27 8.99
CA LEU A 243 7.57 -14.21 8.15
C LEU A 243 6.30 -14.09 9.01
N GLU A 244 6.18 -14.90 10.05
CA GLU A 244 5.03 -14.86 10.97
C GLU A 244 4.84 -13.46 11.59
N LYS A 245 5.95 -12.82 12.01
CA LYS A 245 5.91 -11.46 12.56
C LYS A 245 5.42 -10.43 11.54
N ILE A 246 5.82 -10.53 10.27
CA ILE A 246 5.33 -9.61 9.22
C ILE A 246 3.84 -9.79 8.99
N CYS A 247 3.42 -11.04 8.81
CA CYS A 247 2.03 -11.36 8.52
C CYS A 247 1.09 -10.90 9.64
N THR A 248 1.55 -10.97 10.89
CA THR A 248 0.78 -10.51 12.07
C THR A 248 0.81 -9.00 12.30
N SER A 249 1.91 -8.32 11.98
CA SER A 249 2.07 -6.87 12.22
C SER A 249 1.53 -5.97 11.10
N THR A 250 1.40 -6.49 9.88
CA THR A 250 1.02 -5.72 8.69
C THR A 250 -0.23 -6.30 8.00
N VAL A 251 -1.22 -6.66 8.81
CA VAL A 251 -2.48 -7.25 8.32
C VAL A 251 -3.18 -6.25 7.38
N GLY A 252 -3.59 -6.73 6.19
CA GLY A 252 -4.31 -5.93 5.21
C GLY A 252 -3.44 -5.19 4.18
N SER A 253 -2.13 -5.05 4.40
CA SER A 253 -1.21 -4.50 3.40
C SER A 253 -1.00 -5.46 2.23
N GLU A 254 -0.87 -4.92 1.01
CA GLU A 254 -0.43 -5.69 -0.17
C GLU A 254 1.00 -6.21 0.07
N LYS A 255 1.20 -7.53 -0.02
CA LYS A 255 2.52 -8.16 0.15
C LYS A 255 2.84 -9.06 -1.04
N MET A 256 4.12 -9.10 -1.40
CA MET A 256 4.67 -10.07 -2.33
C MET A 256 5.82 -10.78 -1.63
N ILE A 257 5.73 -12.11 -1.54
CA ILE A 257 6.78 -12.93 -0.95
C ILE A 257 7.73 -13.33 -2.06
N ILE A 258 9.02 -13.07 -1.88
CA ILE A 258 10.07 -13.41 -2.83
C ILE A 258 11.04 -14.37 -2.17
N VAL A 259 11.25 -15.52 -2.81
CA VAL A 259 12.30 -16.46 -2.47
C VAL A 259 13.39 -16.30 -3.53
N ASN A 260 14.47 -15.62 -3.14
CA ASN A 260 15.64 -15.33 -3.97
C ASN A 260 16.66 -16.49 -3.94
N LYS A 261 17.68 -16.38 -4.79
CA LYS A 261 18.78 -17.33 -4.93
C LYS A 261 18.32 -18.73 -5.35
N VAL A 262 17.30 -18.80 -6.20
CA VAL A 262 16.81 -20.11 -6.67
C VAL A 262 17.83 -20.83 -7.55
N ASP A 263 18.89 -20.14 -7.99
CA ASP A 263 20.09 -20.70 -8.62
C ASP A 263 20.90 -21.60 -7.67
N ASP A 264 20.78 -21.42 -6.35
CA ASP A 264 21.46 -22.23 -5.33
C ASP A 264 20.77 -23.60 -5.08
N PHE A 265 19.71 -23.94 -5.84
CA PHE A 265 18.93 -25.16 -5.60
C PHE A 265 19.75 -26.46 -5.63
N MET A 266 20.89 -26.48 -6.36
CA MET A 266 21.75 -27.67 -6.45
C MET A 266 22.49 -27.98 -5.14
N PHE A 267 22.54 -27.04 -4.19
CA PHE A 267 23.08 -27.29 -2.86
C PHE A 267 22.09 -28.06 -1.97
N PHE A 268 20.88 -28.35 -2.48
CA PHE A 268 19.85 -29.11 -1.78
C PHE A 268 19.74 -30.50 -2.42
N ASP A 269 19.55 -31.53 -1.58
CA ASP A 269 19.43 -32.94 -2.01
C ASP A 269 18.06 -33.28 -2.62
N GLN A 270 17.51 -32.39 -3.43
CA GLN A 270 16.18 -32.50 -4.05
C GLN A 270 16.18 -31.90 -5.46
N SER A 271 15.20 -32.29 -6.28
CA SER A 271 14.99 -31.59 -7.56
C SER A 271 14.48 -30.17 -7.33
N ARG A 272 14.74 -29.25 -8.28
CA ARG A 272 14.28 -27.85 -8.20
C ARG A 272 12.77 -27.78 -7.92
N ASP A 273 11.97 -28.49 -8.70
CA ASP A 273 10.51 -28.43 -8.59
C ASP A 273 9.98 -28.93 -7.25
N GLU A 274 10.59 -29.99 -6.70
CA GLU A 274 10.25 -30.50 -5.37
C GLU A 274 10.59 -29.49 -4.28
N LEU A 275 11.79 -28.91 -4.32
CA LEU A 275 12.25 -27.89 -3.38
C LEU A 275 11.34 -26.66 -3.40
N LEU A 276 11.08 -26.09 -4.58
CA LEU A 276 10.23 -24.90 -4.71
C LEU A 276 8.78 -25.19 -4.25
N LYS A 277 8.26 -26.39 -4.55
CA LYS A 277 6.93 -26.81 -4.08
C LYS A 277 6.87 -26.98 -2.57
N GLU A 278 7.90 -27.54 -1.96
CA GLU A 278 8.01 -27.69 -0.51
C GLU A 278 8.02 -26.31 0.17
N ILE A 279 8.92 -25.42 -0.27
CA ILE A 279 9.03 -24.05 0.25
C ILE A 279 7.70 -23.32 0.09
N LYS A 280 7.08 -23.38 -1.09
CA LYS A 280 5.79 -22.75 -1.37
C LYS A 280 4.72 -23.24 -0.40
N THR A 281 4.61 -24.56 -0.22
CA THR A 281 3.61 -25.17 0.67
C THR A 281 3.78 -24.72 2.11
N LYS A 282 5.04 -24.64 2.59
CA LYS A 282 5.33 -24.19 3.95
C LYS A 282 5.07 -22.70 4.13
N ILE A 283 5.48 -21.82 3.21
CA ILE A 283 5.18 -20.38 3.25
C ILE A 283 3.65 -20.14 3.22
N GLN A 284 2.92 -20.92 2.40
CA GLN A 284 1.46 -20.85 2.31
C GLN A 284 0.72 -21.23 3.60
N SER A 285 1.39 -21.90 4.55
CA SER A 285 0.81 -22.12 5.88
C SER A 285 0.75 -20.84 6.74
N TYR A 286 1.53 -19.80 6.37
CA TYR A 286 1.59 -18.51 7.07
C TYR A 286 0.84 -17.39 6.36
N THR A 287 0.76 -17.42 5.02
CA THR A 287 0.13 -16.35 4.24
C THR A 287 -0.53 -16.85 2.95
N SER A 288 -1.57 -16.14 2.52
CA SER A 288 -2.20 -16.29 1.20
C SER A 288 -1.62 -15.35 0.12
N ASP A 289 -0.61 -14.54 0.48
CA ASP A 289 0.04 -13.60 -0.43
C ASP A 289 0.78 -14.33 -1.57
N PRO A 290 0.92 -13.70 -2.76
CA PRO A 290 1.61 -14.31 -3.89
C PRO A 290 3.11 -14.54 -3.58
N ILE A 291 3.63 -15.68 -4.05
CA ILE A 291 5.01 -16.12 -3.84
C ILE A 291 5.72 -16.22 -5.18
N TYR A 292 6.88 -15.57 -5.28
CA TYR A 292 7.73 -15.54 -6.47
C TYR A 292 9.09 -16.17 -6.16
N PHE A 293 9.56 -17.00 -7.07
CA PHE A 293 10.84 -17.68 -6.98
C PHE A 293 11.79 -17.04 -7.99
N VAL A 294 12.86 -16.40 -7.51
CA VAL A 294 13.73 -15.59 -8.36
C VAL A 294 15.22 -15.85 -8.13
N SER A 295 16.02 -15.61 -9.16
CA SER A 295 17.47 -15.46 -9.06
C SER A 295 17.82 -14.04 -9.49
N ALA A 296 18.06 -13.17 -8.51
CA ALA A 296 18.55 -11.82 -8.76
C ALA A 296 19.91 -11.82 -9.47
N SER A 297 20.75 -12.82 -9.19
CA SER A 297 22.05 -12.99 -9.85
C SER A 297 21.87 -13.23 -11.36
N TYR A 298 21.05 -14.20 -11.75
CA TYR A 298 20.84 -14.51 -13.16
C TYR A 298 20.17 -13.37 -13.92
N TYR A 299 19.21 -12.68 -13.30
CA TYR A 299 18.60 -11.50 -13.91
C TYR A 299 19.60 -10.35 -14.06
N GLN A 300 20.50 -10.13 -13.11
CA GLN A 300 21.58 -9.14 -13.25
C GLN A 300 22.49 -9.48 -14.43
N GLN A 301 22.90 -10.75 -14.58
CA GLN A 301 23.73 -11.16 -15.72
C GLN A 301 23.00 -10.96 -17.05
N TYR A 302 21.70 -11.23 -17.09
CA TYR A 302 20.86 -10.93 -18.26
C TYR A 302 20.86 -9.44 -18.61
N ILE A 303 20.65 -8.55 -17.63
CA ILE A 303 20.67 -7.10 -17.85
C ILE A 303 22.05 -6.62 -18.32
N LYS A 304 23.13 -7.08 -17.69
CA LYS A 304 24.51 -6.75 -18.11
C LYS A 304 24.81 -7.18 -19.53
N LEU A 305 24.31 -8.35 -19.94
CA LEU A 305 24.45 -8.85 -21.31
C LEU A 305 23.70 -7.97 -22.31
N LEU A 306 22.48 -7.52 -21.97
CA LEU A 306 21.72 -6.59 -22.81
C LEU A 306 22.39 -5.22 -22.95
N GLN A 307 23.02 -4.73 -21.89
CA GLN A 307 23.74 -3.46 -21.85
C GLN A 307 25.14 -3.54 -22.48
N GLY A 308 25.59 -4.75 -22.87
CA GLY A 308 26.93 -4.96 -23.43
C GLY A 308 28.06 -4.85 -22.40
N GLU A 309 27.76 -4.84 -21.10
CA GLU A 309 28.76 -4.82 -20.03
C GLU A 309 29.52 -6.15 -19.91
N ILE A 310 28.88 -7.25 -20.30
CA ILE A 310 29.46 -8.59 -20.38
C ILE A 310 29.13 -9.22 -21.73
N THR A 311 29.91 -10.22 -22.11
CA THR A 311 29.70 -11.01 -23.32
C THR A 311 29.14 -12.39 -23.01
N VAL A 312 28.64 -13.06 -24.05
CA VAL A 312 28.21 -14.48 -23.95
C VAL A 312 29.36 -15.38 -23.53
N ASP A 313 30.59 -15.08 -23.93
CA ASP A 313 31.77 -15.87 -23.55
C ASP A 313 32.12 -15.70 -22.06
N ASP A 314 31.84 -14.54 -21.46
CA ASP A 314 31.99 -14.34 -20.01
C ASP A 314 31.02 -15.23 -19.23
N ILE A 315 29.76 -15.33 -19.68
CA ILE A 315 28.75 -16.23 -19.08
C ILE A 315 29.17 -17.70 -19.21
N ILE A 316 29.76 -18.08 -20.34
CA ILE A 316 30.27 -19.44 -20.56
C ILE A 316 31.42 -19.74 -19.60
N ALA A 317 32.31 -18.78 -19.37
CA ALA A 317 33.48 -18.94 -18.51
C ALA A 317 33.14 -18.95 -17.02
N ASP A 318 32.04 -18.31 -16.61
CA ASP A 318 31.65 -18.19 -15.20
C ASP A 318 31.14 -19.53 -14.61
N PRO A 319 31.85 -20.18 -13.68
CA PRO A 319 31.42 -21.45 -13.11
C PRO A 319 30.21 -21.31 -12.15
N GLU A 320 29.89 -20.11 -11.67
CA GLU A 320 28.76 -19.87 -10.76
C GLU A 320 27.42 -19.86 -11.52
N ILE A 321 27.44 -19.56 -12.82
CA ILE A 321 26.25 -19.62 -13.67
C ILE A 321 26.05 -21.05 -14.18
N ILE A 322 25.10 -21.75 -13.54
CA ILE A 322 24.70 -23.11 -13.87
C ILE A 322 23.24 -23.10 -14.33
N LEU A 323 23.07 -23.15 -15.64
CA LEU A 323 21.75 -23.25 -16.28
C LEU A 323 21.37 -24.72 -16.40
N VAL A 324 20.10 -25.03 -16.13
CA VAL A 324 19.60 -26.41 -16.20
C VAL A 324 18.50 -26.60 -17.22
N ASP A 325 18.37 -27.82 -17.73
CA ASP A 325 17.28 -28.21 -18.62
C ASP A 325 15.98 -28.48 -17.82
N PRO A 326 14.84 -28.76 -18.50
CA PRO A 326 13.59 -29.08 -17.81
C PRO A 326 13.62 -30.31 -16.90
N LEU A 327 14.67 -31.13 -16.97
CA LEU A 327 14.91 -32.29 -16.12
C LEU A 327 15.93 -31.99 -15.00
N ASN A 328 16.31 -30.72 -14.82
CA ASN A 328 17.29 -30.22 -13.86
C ASN A 328 18.74 -30.71 -14.09
N PHE A 329 19.10 -31.10 -15.31
CA PHE A 329 20.49 -31.39 -15.67
C PHE A 329 21.24 -30.15 -16.15
N PRO A 330 22.52 -29.95 -15.74
CA PRO A 330 23.33 -28.84 -16.22
C PRO A 330 23.45 -28.81 -17.75
N ILE A 331 23.15 -27.66 -18.34
CA ILE A 331 23.25 -27.40 -19.78
C ILE A 331 24.71 -27.09 -20.14
N ASN A 332 25.16 -27.63 -21.27
CA ASN A 332 26.44 -27.24 -21.84
C ASN A 332 26.34 -25.83 -22.47
N LYS A 333 26.91 -24.82 -21.78
CA LYS A 333 26.84 -23.41 -22.20
C LYS A 333 27.45 -23.15 -23.58
N VAL A 334 28.53 -23.85 -23.95
CA VAL A 334 29.19 -23.70 -25.26
C VAL A 334 28.29 -24.16 -26.40
N ARG A 335 27.49 -25.21 -26.20
CA ARG A 335 26.59 -25.73 -27.24
C ARG A 335 25.33 -24.90 -27.42
N ASN A 336 24.97 -24.08 -26.43
CA ASN A 336 23.71 -23.33 -26.39
C ASN A 336 23.94 -21.82 -26.41
N LYS A 337 25.06 -21.33 -26.97
CA LYS A 337 25.46 -19.91 -26.93
C LYS A 337 24.33 -18.94 -27.32
N THR A 338 23.59 -19.29 -28.36
CA THR A 338 22.51 -18.46 -28.93
C THR A 338 21.28 -18.36 -28.03
N GLU A 339 21.13 -19.25 -27.05
CA GLU A 339 19.97 -19.33 -26.16
C GLU A 339 20.31 -18.88 -24.73
N LEU A 340 21.58 -18.59 -24.42
CA LEU A 340 22.02 -18.29 -23.05
C LEU A 340 21.33 -17.06 -22.44
N SER A 341 21.08 -16.01 -23.24
CA SER A 341 20.36 -14.82 -22.78
C SER A 341 18.93 -15.16 -22.34
N GLN A 342 18.22 -15.95 -23.15
CA GLN A 342 16.85 -16.37 -22.86
C GLN A 342 16.82 -17.33 -21.66
N LEU A 343 17.76 -18.26 -21.58
CA LEU A 343 17.87 -19.19 -20.45
C LEU A 343 18.15 -18.47 -19.13
N LEU A 344 19.00 -17.43 -19.12
CA LEU A 344 19.21 -16.60 -17.93
C LEU A 344 17.91 -15.93 -17.49
N LEU A 345 17.19 -15.32 -18.44
CA LEU A 345 15.93 -14.64 -18.15
C LEU A 345 14.87 -15.61 -17.63
N ASP A 346 14.66 -16.73 -18.31
CA ASP A 346 13.65 -17.73 -17.95
C ASP A 346 13.94 -18.35 -16.58
N GLN A 347 15.19 -18.76 -16.35
CA GLN A 347 15.57 -19.40 -15.10
C GLN A 347 15.67 -18.41 -13.93
N SER A 348 15.80 -17.12 -14.20
CA SER A 348 15.77 -16.07 -13.17
C SER A 348 14.41 -15.89 -12.50
N GLY A 349 13.31 -16.31 -13.14
CA GLY A 349 11.95 -16.12 -12.61
C GLY A 349 11.48 -14.65 -12.49
N PHE A 350 12.31 -13.68 -12.88
CA PHE A 350 12.05 -12.25 -12.66
C PHE A 350 10.90 -11.71 -13.52
N ILE A 351 10.64 -12.28 -14.70
CA ILE A 351 9.54 -11.87 -15.58
C ILE A 351 8.19 -11.90 -14.84
N GLN A 352 7.91 -12.99 -14.12
CA GLN A 352 6.64 -13.16 -13.42
C GLN A 352 6.44 -12.08 -12.36
N LEU A 353 7.53 -11.67 -11.71
CA LEU A 353 7.51 -10.59 -10.73
C LEU A 353 7.25 -9.23 -11.39
N LEU A 354 7.91 -8.94 -12.52
CA LEU A 354 7.75 -7.68 -13.27
C LEU A 354 6.34 -7.52 -13.86
N GLN A 355 5.78 -8.60 -14.39
CA GLN A 355 4.40 -8.62 -14.91
C GLN A 355 3.37 -8.28 -13.82
N GLN A 356 3.59 -8.77 -12.59
CA GLN A 356 2.68 -8.49 -11.48
C GLN A 356 2.65 -7.00 -11.10
N ILE A 357 3.79 -6.31 -11.18
CA ILE A 357 3.90 -4.88 -10.88
C ILE A 357 3.57 -3.97 -12.07
N GLY A 358 3.03 -4.54 -13.15
CA GLY A 358 2.46 -3.80 -14.27
C GLY A 358 3.44 -3.49 -15.40
N VAL A 359 4.61 -4.14 -15.45
CA VAL A 359 5.50 -4.08 -16.60
C VAL A 359 4.94 -5.00 -17.68
N MET A 360 4.20 -4.41 -18.62
CA MET A 360 3.59 -5.09 -19.77
C MET A 360 4.61 -5.14 -20.91
N ASP A 361 5.17 -6.33 -21.12
CA ASP A 361 6.04 -6.72 -22.22
C ASP A 361 7.46 -6.14 -22.28
N ASP A 362 8.39 -7.09 -22.26
CA ASP A 362 9.81 -7.03 -22.56
C ASP A 362 10.68 -6.06 -21.74
N ALA A 363 11.52 -6.68 -20.89
CA ALA A 363 12.81 -6.13 -20.49
C ALA A 363 13.71 -5.70 -21.70
N ARG A 364 13.28 -5.96 -22.95
CA ARG A 364 13.88 -5.47 -24.20
C ARG A 364 13.60 -3.99 -24.48
N GLU A 365 12.55 -3.37 -23.93
CA GLU A 365 12.31 -1.91 -24.12
C GLU A 365 13.05 -1.04 -23.09
N ILE A 366 13.50 -1.63 -21.98
CA ILE A 366 14.20 -0.91 -20.89
C ILE A 366 15.59 -0.42 -21.35
N CYS A 367 16.08 -0.87 -22.52
CA CYS A 367 17.35 -0.43 -23.12
C CYS A 367 17.15 0.29 -24.48
N ARG A 368 15.94 0.74 -24.83
CA ARG A 368 15.68 1.38 -26.15
C ARG A 368 15.95 2.89 -26.23
N ASP A 369 16.57 3.49 -25.22
CA ASP A 369 17.00 4.90 -25.30
C ASP A 369 18.38 5.11 -25.94
N GLU A 370 19.01 4.06 -26.50
CA GLU A 370 20.12 4.24 -27.45
C GLU A 370 19.91 3.38 -28.72
N GLU A 371 19.57 4.06 -29.82
CA GLU A 371 19.57 3.54 -31.19
C GLU A 371 20.96 3.02 -31.60
N ILE A 372 21.34 1.79 -31.27
CA ILE A 372 22.50 1.13 -31.92
C ILE A 372 22.28 -0.39 -32.02
N PHE A 373 21.28 -0.86 -32.77
CA PHE A 373 21.35 -2.20 -33.37
C PHE A 373 20.54 -2.25 -34.67
N SER A 374 21.01 -1.52 -35.67
CA SER A 374 20.71 -1.82 -37.08
C SER A 374 21.90 -1.45 -37.96
N GLU A 375 23.07 -2.03 -37.70
CA GLU A 375 24.14 -2.22 -38.68
C GLU A 375 25.17 -3.15 -38.03
N TYR A 376 25.65 -4.14 -38.79
CA TYR A 376 26.46 -5.30 -38.36
C TYR A 376 25.68 -6.49 -37.78
N PHE A 377 24.92 -7.19 -38.63
CA PHE A 377 25.19 -8.59 -39.00
C PHE A 377 24.43 -8.94 -40.30
#